data_AF-I4Z8N3-F1
#
_entry.id   AF-I4Z8N3-F1
#
_cell.length_a   1.000
_cell.length_b   1.000
_cell.length_c   1.000
_cell.angle_alpha   90.00
_cell.angle_beta   90.00
_cell.angle_gamma   90.00
#
_symmetry.space_group_name_H-M   'P 1'
#
loop_
_entity.id
_entity.type
_entity.pdbx_description
1 polymer ?
#
loop_
_entity_poly.entity_id
_entity_poly.type
_entity_poly.pdbx_seq_one_letter_code
_entity_poly.pdbx_strand_id
1 'polypeptide(L)'
;MAEFIVAIELGSSKITGIAGKKNLDGSIDVTAVVKENASECIRKGIVYNIDKTAQCLTSIITKLRKQLKYEIAQVFVGVGGQSIRSVRNVIIKDLPTDTIITSDMINELMDANRNMTYNDQEILDAVTQEYNVDSQKAIDPVGIKASRLEGNFLNILWRQSFYDNLNNCFQKADIKIAEMYLAPLALADSILSENERRGGCVLVDLGADTTTVLVYYKNLLRHLAVIPLGGSNITRDLASLQIDEKDAERMKLKYASAFTEASAIDPTVKYPVNDELSIDSSEFIKVVEARVTEIVENVWAQVPTDYSHTLLGGIILTGGGMNLPKIEHTFRETTGVEKIRKADFVTYTINSSTADITSRRGDMNTILGILAKGDMNCAGSTFNPNANNLFANTDEVVTGTPITPNPHTSAPKPLQGQGLVPTPEDKKKQEEERRRREEEERRQREEEEERLRKEKEEERKNSFWGKFSSKVKDISGKIFEAEEE
;
A
#
# COMPACT_ATOMS: atom_id res chain seq x y z
N MET A 1 -19.70 -12.66 16.90
CA MET A 1 -18.35 -12.17 17.25
C MET A 1 -18.20 -10.80 16.61
N ALA A 2 -17.54 -9.83 17.25
CA ALA A 2 -17.25 -8.57 16.58
C ALA A 2 -16.33 -8.83 15.38
N GLU A 3 -16.54 -8.06 14.32
CA GLU A 3 -15.79 -8.21 13.08
C GLU A 3 -15.44 -6.81 12.57
N PHE A 4 -14.15 -6.50 12.61
CA PHE A 4 -13.60 -5.27 12.05
C PHE A 4 -12.12 -5.47 11.75
N ILE A 5 -11.63 -4.68 10.80
CA ILE A 5 -10.22 -4.56 10.45
C ILE A 5 -9.68 -3.29 11.11
N VAL A 6 -8.44 -3.33 11.58
CA VAL A 6 -7.71 -2.17 12.09
C VAL A 6 -6.47 -1.96 11.25
N ALA A 7 -6.27 -0.74 10.75
CA ALA A 7 -5.07 -0.34 10.04
C ALA A 7 -4.39 0.84 10.75
N ILE A 8 -3.06 0.88 10.71
CA ILE A 8 -2.23 1.97 11.22
C ILE A 8 -1.28 2.44 10.12
N GLU A 9 -1.25 3.75 9.87
CA GLU A 9 -0.32 4.41 8.96
C GLU A 9 0.61 5.32 9.76
N LEU A 10 1.92 5.13 9.55
CA LEU A 10 2.99 5.87 10.20
C LEU A 10 3.44 7.05 9.32
N GLY A 11 2.70 8.16 9.38
CA GLY A 11 3.04 9.40 8.67
C GLY A 11 3.93 10.33 9.49
N SER A 12 4.76 11.14 8.81
CA SER A 12 5.63 12.14 9.46
C SER A 12 4.88 13.24 10.22
N SER A 13 3.71 13.68 9.72
CA SER A 13 2.91 14.70 10.41
C SER A 13 1.98 14.10 11.46
N LYS A 14 1.42 12.92 11.17
CA LYS A 14 0.47 12.21 12.02
C LYS A 14 0.63 10.70 11.88
N ILE A 15 0.50 9.98 12.99
CA ILE A 15 0.22 8.54 12.96
C ILE A 15 -1.31 8.40 13.00
N THR A 16 -1.86 7.65 12.05
CA THR A 16 -3.32 7.49 11.90
C THR A 16 -3.69 6.04 12.12
N GLY A 17 -4.62 5.79 13.04
CA GLY A 17 -5.28 4.50 13.21
C GLY A 17 -6.72 4.57 12.71
N ILE A 18 -7.14 3.60 11.91
CA ILE A 18 -8.51 3.48 11.40
C ILE A 18 -9.05 2.09 11.74
N ALA A 19 -10.36 2.01 11.96
CA ALA A 19 -11.04 0.73 12.05
C ALA A 19 -12.34 0.75 11.25
N GLY A 20 -12.65 -0.34 10.56
CA GLY A 20 -13.86 -0.48 9.77
C GLY A 20 -14.25 -1.92 9.52
N LYS A 21 -15.47 -2.12 9.04
CA LYS A 21 -16.02 -3.42 8.67
C LYS A 21 -16.13 -3.51 7.15
N LYS A 22 -15.62 -4.60 6.58
CA LYS A 22 -15.78 -4.92 5.16
C LYS A 22 -17.10 -5.69 4.98
N ASN A 23 -17.94 -5.21 4.09
CA ASN A 23 -19.22 -5.82 3.77
C ASN A 23 -19.07 -6.83 2.62
N LEU A 24 -20.05 -7.71 2.47
CA LEU A 24 -20.05 -8.75 1.43
C LEU A 24 -20.09 -8.18 0.00
N ASP A 25 -20.59 -6.96 -0.16
CA ASP A 25 -20.62 -6.23 -1.43
C ASP A 25 -19.29 -5.52 -1.76
N GLY A 26 -18.28 -5.67 -0.89
CA GLY A 26 -16.98 -5.02 -1.02
C GLY A 26 -16.91 -3.59 -0.50
N SER A 27 -18.03 -3.02 -0.02
CA SER A 27 -18.01 -1.72 0.66
C SER A 27 -17.36 -1.81 2.04
N ILE A 28 -16.87 -0.68 2.56
CA ILE A 28 -16.25 -0.59 3.88
C ILE A 28 -16.95 0.46 4.72
N ASP A 29 -17.51 0.04 5.86
CA ASP A 29 -18.06 0.93 6.87
C ASP A 29 -16.96 1.30 7.87
N VAL A 30 -16.51 2.55 7.85
CA VAL A 30 -15.49 3.03 8.80
C VAL A 30 -16.15 3.46 10.09
N THR A 31 -15.79 2.77 11.17
CA THR A 31 -16.36 2.94 12.51
C THR A 31 -15.56 3.92 13.36
N ALA A 32 -14.24 3.98 13.19
CA ALA A 32 -13.36 4.79 14.04
C ALA A 32 -12.14 5.31 13.29
N VAL A 33 -11.74 6.54 13.61
CA VAL A 33 -10.50 7.17 13.14
C VAL A 33 -9.85 7.86 14.35
N VAL A 34 -8.56 7.62 14.55
CA VAL A 34 -7.75 8.24 15.60
C VAL A 34 -6.45 8.74 14.99
N LYS A 35 -6.01 9.92 15.41
CA LYS A 35 -4.76 10.55 14.95
C LYS A 35 -3.93 10.97 16.16
N GLU A 36 -2.61 10.81 16.06
CA GLU A 36 -1.62 11.37 16.98
C GLU A 36 -0.60 12.20 16.22
N ASN A 37 -0.10 13.27 16.83
CA ASN A 37 0.99 14.06 16.25
C ASN A 37 2.27 13.23 16.20
N ALA A 38 2.92 13.21 15.03
CA ALA A 38 4.09 12.36 14.79
C ALA A 38 5.42 13.13 14.69
N SER A 39 5.43 14.46 14.83
CA SER A 39 6.62 15.30 14.58
C SER A 39 7.84 14.93 15.42
N GLU A 40 7.62 14.39 16.62
CA GLU A 40 8.67 13.92 17.51
C GLU A 40 8.99 12.42 17.37
N CYS A 41 8.17 11.69 16.61
CA CYS A 41 8.22 10.24 16.45
C CYS A 41 8.86 9.82 15.14
N ILE A 42 8.40 10.41 14.04
CA ILE A 42 8.69 10.02 12.67
C ILE A 42 9.25 11.22 11.91
N ARG A 43 10.34 11.00 11.18
CA ARG A 43 10.92 12.00 10.27
C ARG A 43 11.17 11.38 8.92
N LYS A 44 10.73 12.04 7.86
CA LYS A 44 10.83 11.55 6.47
C LYS A 44 10.30 10.11 6.29
N GLY A 45 9.24 9.77 7.02
CA GLY A 45 8.64 8.43 7.04
C GLY A 45 9.48 7.35 7.72
N ILE A 46 10.56 7.69 8.44
CA ILE A 46 11.39 6.78 9.22
C ILE A 46 11.15 7.03 10.71
N VAL A 47 11.09 5.96 11.51
CA VAL A 47 11.06 6.05 12.98
C VAL A 47 12.32 6.76 13.46
N TYR A 48 12.15 7.97 13.99
CA TYR A 48 13.23 8.79 14.53
C TYR A 48 13.41 8.54 16.04
N ASN A 49 12.32 8.32 16.77
CA ASN A 49 12.35 8.02 18.19
C ASN A 49 11.42 6.84 18.52
N ILE A 50 12.01 5.71 18.91
CA ILE A 50 11.29 4.45 19.20
C ILE A 50 10.32 4.62 20.38
N ASP A 51 10.74 5.31 21.44
CA ASP A 51 9.95 5.46 22.66
C ASP A 51 8.72 6.34 22.44
N LYS A 52 8.90 7.48 21.79
CA LYS A 52 7.79 8.37 21.44
C LYS A 52 6.85 7.71 20.44
N THR A 53 7.38 6.97 19.47
CA THR A 53 6.55 6.21 18.52
C THR A 53 5.71 5.15 19.23
N ALA A 54 6.31 4.36 20.13
CA ALA A 54 5.59 3.38 20.94
C ALA A 54 4.49 4.03 21.80
N GLN A 55 4.76 5.19 22.41
CA GLN A 55 3.75 5.94 23.16
C GLN A 55 2.57 6.38 22.29
N CYS A 56 2.85 6.92 21.09
CA CYS A 56 1.79 7.29 20.15
C CYS A 56 0.97 6.08 19.69
N LEU A 57 1.62 4.95 19.39
CA LEU A 57 0.93 3.70 19.02
C LEU A 57 0.02 3.20 20.15
N THR A 58 0.50 3.18 21.39
CA THR A 58 -0.30 2.81 22.57
C THR A 58 -1.50 3.74 22.73
N SER A 59 -1.32 5.05 22.53
CA SER A 59 -2.42 6.03 22.58
C SER A 59 -3.46 5.76 21.50
N ILE A 60 -3.04 5.50 20.25
CA ILE A 60 -3.94 5.16 19.13
C ILE A 60 -4.78 3.93 19.45
N ILE A 61 -4.14 2.84 19.86
CA ILE A 61 -4.83 1.59 20.18
C ILE A 61 -5.80 1.78 21.34
N THR A 62 -5.39 2.51 22.39
CA THR A 62 -6.26 2.79 23.55
C THR A 62 -7.51 3.58 23.13
N LYS A 63 -7.34 4.60 22.28
CA LYS A 63 -8.46 5.41 21.77
C LYS A 63 -9.38 4.59 20.86
N LEU A 64 -8.82 3.75 19.98
CA LEU A 64 -9.60 2.85 19.11
C LEU A 64 -10.41 1.83 19.93
N ARG A 65 -9.79 1.15 20.92
CA ARG A 65 -10.48 0.20 21.81
C ARG A 65 -11.67 0.85 22.53
N LYS A 66 -11.51 2.08 23.00
CA LYS A 66 -12.59 2.86 23.63
C LYS A 66 -13.75 3.16 22.67
N GLN A 67 -13.46 3.54 21.43
CA GLN A 67 -14.49 3.83 20.41
C GLN A 67 -15.20 2.55 19.94
N LEU A 68 -14.44 1.47 19.73
CA LEU A 68 -14.94 0.19 19.23
C LEU A 68 -15.64 -0.65 20.31
N LYS A 69 -15.27 -0.47 21.58
CA LYS A 69 -15.70 -1.30 22.74
C LYS A 69 -15.25 -2.76 22.68
N TYR A 70 -14.19 -3.03 21.92
CA TYR A 70 -13.52 -4.33 21.82
C TYR A 70 -12.01 -4.16 21.93
N GLU A 71 -11.34 -5.17 22.47
CA GLU A 71 -9.89 -5.31 22.37
C GLU A 71 -9.48 -5.41 20.90
N ILE A 72 -8.23 -5.05 20.61
CA ILE A 72 -7.65 -5.14 19.27
C ILE A 72 -6.57 -6.22 19.34
N ALA A 73 -6.82 -7.34 18.66
CA ALA A 73 -5.95 -8.52 18.71
C ALA A 73 -4.70 -8.35 17.85
N GLN A 74 -4.84 -7.66 16.72
CA GLN A 74 -3.78 -7.43 15.73
C GLN A 74 -4.15 -6.25 14.82
N VAL A 75 -3.17 -5.70 14.09
CA VAL A 75 -3.36 -4.57 13.16
C VAL A 75 -2.61 -4.77 11.85
N PHE A 76 -3.15 -4.20 10.78
CA PHE A 76 -2.44 -4.01 9.52
C PHE A 76 -1.63 -2.71 9.58
N VAL A 77 -0.42 -2.71 9.04
CA VAL A 77 0.48 -1.56 9.14
C VAL A 77 0.92 -1.10 7.76
N GLY A 78 0.73 0.19 7.47
CA GLY A 78 1.30 0.84 6.30
C GLY A 78 2.72 1.32 6.56
N VAL A 79 3.66 0.82 5.77
CA VAL A 79 5.07 1.24 5.84
C VAL A 79 5.46 2.00 4.57
N GLY A 80 6.09 3.14 4.76
CA GLY A 80 6.54 4.05 3.70
C GLY A 80 7.87 4.68 4.07
N GLY A 81 8.17 5.82 3.45
CA GLY A 81 9.28 6.68 3.87
C GLY A 81 10.57 6.50 3.08
N GLN A 82 11.54 7.36 3.41
CA GLN A 82 12.74 7.61 2.61
C GLN A 82 13.61 6.36 2.34
N SER A 83 13.47 5.30 3.13
CA SER A 83 14.26 4.08 2.96
C SER A 83 13.86 3.26 1.72
N ILE A 84 12.70 3.52 1.12
CA ILE A 84 12.14 2.70 0.03
C ILE A 84 12.50 3.28 -1.33
N ARG A 85 13.06 2.45 -2.21
CA ARG A 85 13.33 2.80 -3.61
C ARG A 85 13.34 1.55 -4.49
N SER A 86 13.08 1.71 -5.78
CA SER A 86 13.27 0.63 -6.75
C SER A 86 14.63 0.69 -7.44
N VAL A 87 15.20 -0.46 -7.76
CA VAL A 87 16.41 -0.63 -8.57
C VAL A 87 16.14 -1.66 -9.65
N ARG A 88 16.46 -1.34 -10.90
CA ARG A 88 16.39 -2.31 -12.01
C ARG A 88 17.52 -3.33 -11.85
N ASN A 89 17.22 -4.59 -12.07
CA ASN A 89 18.20 -5.66 -12.07
C ASN A 89 17.97 -6.61 -13.25
N VAL A 90 19.06 -7.15 -13.81
CA VAL A 90 19.02 -8.05 -14.95
C VAL A 90 19.79 -9.31 -14.59
N ILE A 91 19.15 -10.46 -14.72
CA ILE A 91 19.81 -11.77 -14.57
C ILE A 91 19.85 -12.45 -15.93
N ILE A 92 21.01 -12.96 -16.31
CA ILE A 92 21.25 -13.59 -17.60
C ILE A 92 21.66 -15.03 -17.37
N LYS A 93 21.07 -15.94 -18.14
CA LYS A 93 21.41 -17.36 -18.17
C LYS A 93 21.67 -17.79 -19.60
N ASP A 94 22.89 -18.24 -19.86
CA ASP A 94 23.25 -18.90 -21.11
C ASP A 94 22.78 -20.35 -21.07
N LEU A 95 22.17 -20.79 -22.16
CA LEU A 95 21.56 -22.11 -22.32
C LEU A 95 22.27 -22.88 -23.45
N PRO A 96 22.34 -24.22 -23.38
CA PRO A 96 22.73 -25.02 -24.53
C PRO A 96 21.87 -24.72 -25.76
N THR A 97 22.43 -24.89 -26.95
CA THR A 97 21.71 -24.68 -28.22
C THR A 97 20.40 -25.46 -28.25
N ASP A 98 19.34 -24.84 -28.79
CA ASP A 98 17.99 -25.42 -28.90
C ASP A 98 17.30 -25.80 -27.58
N THR A 99 17.78 -25.31 -26.43
CA THR A 99 17.13 -25.54 -25.14
C THR A 99 15.74 -24.91 -25.12
N ILE A 100 14.73 -25.70 -24.75
CA ILE A 100 13.38 -25.20 -24.50
C ILE A 100 13.33 -24.66 -23.07
N ILE A 101 12.93 -23.41 -22.94
CA ILE A 101 12.80 -22.74 -21.64
C ILE A 101 11.70 -23.42 -20.82
N THR A 102 12.02 -23.79 -19.59
CA THR A 102 11.07 -24.39 -18.63
C THR A 102 10.69 -23.39 -17.54
N SER A 103 9.57 -23.64 -16.86
CA SER A 103 9.17 -22.85 -15.69
C SER A 103 10.23 -22.84 -14.58
N ASP A 104 10.98 -23.95 -14.42
CA ASP A 104 12.08 -24.03 -13.44
C ASP A 104 13.20 -23.05 -13.77
N MET A 105 13.55 -22.87 -15.05
CA MET A 105 14.55 -21.88 -15.44
C MET A 105 14.10 -20.44 -15.12
N ILE A 106 12.80 -20.17 -15.19
CA ILE A 106 12.22 -18.88 -14.83
C ILE A 106 12.24 -18.65 -13.32
N ASN A 107 11.91 -19.68 -12.54
CA ASN A 107 12.04 -19.65 -11.09
C ASN A 107 13.50 -19.43 -10.67
N GLU A 108 14.46 -20.12 -11.30
CA GLU A 108 15.89 -19.94 -11.03
C GLU A 108 16.38 -18.50 -11.29
N LEU A 109 15.89 -17.82 -12.34
CA LEU A 109 16.21 -16.41 -12.58
C LEU A 109 15.65 -15.51 -11.48
N MET A 110 14.42 -15.76 -11.04
CA MET A 110 13.81 -15.00 -9.95
C MET A 110 14.53 -15.25 -8.62
N ASP A 111 14.90 -16.51 -8.33
CA ASP A 111 15.65 -16.87 -7.13
C ASP A 111 17.04 -16.23 -7.13
N ALA A 112 17.74 -16.26 -8.27
CA ALA A 112 19.01 -15.55 -8.45
C ALA A 112 18.85 -14.05 -8.22
N ASN A 113 17.78 -13.44 -8.74
CA ASN A 113 17.48 -12.03 -8.51
C ASN A 113 17.20 -11.73 -7.03
N ARG A 114 16.39 -12.54 -6.35
CA ARG A 114 16.06 -12.38 -4.92
C ARG A 114 17.25 -12.58 -3.99
N ASN A 115 18.26 -13.34 -4.42
CA ASN A 115 19.50 -13.54 -3.69
C ASN A 115 20.57 -12.45 -3.95
N MET A 116 20.27 -11.45 -4.79
CA MET A 116 21.17 -10.31 -5.00
C MET A 116 21.33 -9.51 -3.71
N THR A 117 22.56 -9.10 -3.43
CA THR A 117 22.89 -8.30 -2.26
C THR A 117 23.03 -6.84 -2.61
N TYR A 118 22.57 -5.97 -1.71
CA TYR A 118 22.72 -4.53 -1.79
C TYR A 118 23.29 -4.02 -0.47
N ASN A 119 24.20 -3.04 -0.52
CA ASN A 119 24.84 -2.51 0.69
C ASN A 119 23.79 -1.89 1.62
N ASP A 120 23.70 -2.38 2.86
CA ASP A 120 22.75 -1.96 3.90
C ASP A 120 21.27 -1.99 3.47
N GLN A 121 20.94 -2.74 2.41
CA GLN A 121 19.59 -2.84 1.86
C GLN A 121 19.22 -4.27 1.53
N GLU A 122 17.93 -4.58 1.68
CA GLU A 122 17.35 -5.88 1.32
C GLU A 122 16.26 -5.71 0.27
N ILE A 123 16.05 -6.75 -0.55
CA ILE A 123 14.94 -6.84 -1.47
C ILE A 123 13.68 -7.15 -0.68
N LEU A 124 12.75 -6.19 -0.66
CA LEU A 124 11.44 -6.35 -0.05
C LEU A 124 10.45 -7.02 -1.03
N ASP A 125 10.52 -6.65 -2.30
CA ASP A 125 9.69 -7.20 -3.36
C ASP A 125 10.42 -7.11 -4.71
N ALA A 126 10.04 -7.94 -5.68
CA ALA A 126 10.61 -7.96 -7.02
C ALA A 126 9.52 -8.09 -8.08
N VAL A 127 9.42 -7.08 -8.94
CA VAL A 127 8.45 -7.04 -10.05
C VAL A 127 9.14 -7.46 -11.34
N THR A 128 8.73 -8.60 -11.91
CA THR A 128 9.16 -9.01 -13.26
C THR A 128 8.70 -7.99 -14.30
N GLN A 129 9.63 -7.52 -15.12
CA GLN A 129 9.38 -6.49 -16.13
C GLN A 129 9.11 -7.11 -17.50
N GLU A 130 10.06 -7.93 -17.97
CA GLU A 130 10.02 -8.66 -19.24
C GLU A 130 11.14 -9.71 -19.25
N TYR A 131 10.99 -10.71 -20.11
CA TYR A 131 12.08 -11.63 -20.44
C TYR A 131 12.61 -11.30 -21.83
N ASN A 132 13.92 -11.37 -22.01
CA ASN A 132 14.53 -11.37 -23.33
C ASN A 132 15.01 -12.78 -23.66
N VAL A 133 14.45 -13.34 -24.73
CA VAL A 133 14.79 -14.65 -25.27
C VAL A 133 15.61 -14.42 -26.53
N ASP A 134 16.91 -14.70 -26.45
CA ASP A 134 17.93 -14.29 -27.41
C ASP A 134 17.90 -12.77 -27.70
N SER A 135 17.17 -12.33 -28.73
CA SER A 135 17.01 -10.90 -29.10
C SER A 135 15.54 -10.47 -29.19
N GLN A 136 14.62 -11.29 -28.68
CA GLN A 136 13.18 -11.02 -28.72
C GLN A 136 12.60 -10.90 -27.31
N LYS A 137 11.71 -9.93 -27.12
CA LYS A 137 10.98 -9.73 -25.86
C LYS A 137 9.85 -10.74 -25.73
N ALA A 138 9.72 -11.36 -24.56
CA ALA A 138 8.64 -12.28 -24.21
C ALA A 138 8.10 -11.94 -22.81
N ILE A 139 6.77 -12.03 -22.65
CA ILE A 139 6.12 -11.91 -21.34
C ILE A 139 6.15 -13.26 -20.62
N ASP A 140 5.81 -14.32 -21.37
CA ASP A 140 5.92 -15.71 -20.92
C ASP A 140 6.86 -16.45 -21.87
N PRO A 141 8.11 -16.71 -21.46
CA PRO A 141 9.11 -17.32 -22.31
C PRO A 141 9.07 -18.86 -22.28
N VAL A 142 8.21 -19.48 -21.45
CA VAL A 142 8.17 -20.95 -21.31
C VAL A 142 7.76 -21.60 -22.64
N GLY A 143 8.47 -22.67 -23.01
CA GLY A 143 8.25 -23.40 -24.27
C GLY A 143 8.96 -22.80 -25.49
N ILE A 144 9.60 -21.63 -25.35
CA ILE A 144 10.40 -21.03 -26.43
C ILE A 144 11.80 -21.64 -26.43
N LYS A 145 12.32 -21.94 -27.63
CA LYS A 145 13.72 -22.36 -27.79
C LYS A 145 14.63 -21.14 -27.70
N ALA A 146 15.70 -21.26 -26.93
CA ALA A 146 16.64 -20.17 -26.71
C ALA A 146 18.04 -20.68 -26.42
N SER A 147 19.04 -19.88 -26.78
CA SER A 147 20.41 -20.08 -26.32
C SER A 147 20.79 -19.08 -25.24
N ARG A 148 20.01 -18.00 -25.08
CA ARG A 148 20.19 -17.01 -24.02
C ARG A 148 18.82 -16.58 -23.47
N LEU A 149 18.70 -16.61 -22.15
CA LEU A 149 17.51 -16.17 -21.44
C LEU A 149 17.90 -15.08 -20.45
N GLU A 150 17.22 -13.95 -20.52
CA GLU A 150 17.45 -12.81 -19.64
C GLU A 150 16.14 -12.43 -18.93
N GLY A 151 16.19 -12.32 -17.61
CA GLY A 151 15.10 -11.82 -16.79
C GLY A 151 15.37 -10.38 -16.36
N ASN A 152 14.47 -9.47 -16.73
CA ASN A 152 14.50 -8.08 -16.29
C ASN A 152 13.56 -7.91 -15.10
N PHE A 153 14.09 -7.40 -13.98
CA PHE A 153 13.37 -7.23 -12.73
C PHE A 153 13.46 -5.80 -12.23
N LEU A 154 12.45 -5.39 -11.46
CA LEU A 154 12.47 -4.18 -10.66
C LEU A 154 12.41 -4.57 -9.19
N ASN A 155 13.54 -4.45 -8.50
CA ASN A 155 13.67 -4.78 -7.09
C ASN A 155 13.30 -3.58 -6.24
N ILE A 156 12.33 -3.74 -5.35
CA ILE A 156 11.95 -2.75 -4.34
C ILE A 156 12.83 -3.01 -3.13
N LEU A 157 13.69 -2.04 -2.83
CA LEU A 157 14.67 -2.13 -1.76
C LEU A 157 14.25 -1.29 -0.56
N TRP A 158 14.62 -1.75 0.62
CA TRP A 158 14.54 -0.99 1.87
C TRP A 158 15.81 -1.19 2.71
N ARG A 159 15.95 -0.43 3.81
CA ARG A 159 17.04 -0.64 4.78
C ARG A 159 16.59 -1.58 5.89
N GLN A 160 17.41 -2.54 6.28
CA GLN A 160 17.08 -3.48 7.36
C GLN A 160 16.79 -2.76 8.68
N SER A 161 17.60 -1.74 9.02
CA SER A 161 17.43 -0.94 10.24
C SER A 161 16.08 -0.21 10.30
N PHE A 162 15.46 0.11 9.16
CA PHE A 162 14.13 0.69 9.12
C PHE A 162 13.07 -0.31 9.62
N TYR A 163 13.17 -1.57 9.18
CA TYR A 163 12.27 -2.63 9.61
C TYR A 163 12.44 -2.99 11.09
N ASP A 164 13.70 -3.12 11.55
CA ASP A 164 14.00 -3.46 12.94
C ASP A 164 13.46 -2.39 13.91
N ASN A 165 13.67 -1.11 13.59
CA ASN A 165 13.15 0.01 14.38
C ASN A 165 11.62 0.00 14.45
N LEU A 166 10.94 -0.32 13.34
CA LEU A 166 9.50 -0.41 13.31
C LEU A 166 8.99 -1.55 14.21
N ASN A 167 9.55 -2.75 14.08
CA ASN A 167 9.18 -3.88 14.93
C ASN A 167 9.40 -3.60 16.41
N ASN A 168 10.53 -2.96 16.75
CA ASN A 168 10.81 -2.55 18.13
C ASN A 168 9.72 -1.61 18.69
N CYS A 169 9.17 -0.70 17.88
CA CYS A 169 8.08 0.18 18.30
C CYS A 169 6.79 -0.60 18.62
N PHE A 170 6.40 -1.51 17.73
CA PHE A 170 5.18 -2.32 17.91
C PHE A 170 5.31 -3.32 19.05
N GLN A 171 6.47 -3.95 19.20
CA GLN A 171 6.76 -4.85 20.32
C GLN A 171 6.71 -4.09 21.65
N LYS A 172 7.30 -2.89 21.72
CA LYS A 172 7.29 -2.05 22.92
C LYS A 172 5.89 -1.54 23.27
N ALA A 173 5.02 -1.36 22.26
CA ALA A 173 3.63 -0.98 22.44
C ALA A 173 2.70 -2.18 22.74
N ASP A 174 3.22 -3.41 22.74
CA ASP A 174 2.45 -4.66 22.87
C ASP A 174 1.32 -4.79 21.82
N ILE A 175 1.65 -4.46 20.57
CA ILE A 175 0.72 -4.51 19.43
C ILE A 175 1.19 -5.58 18.47
N LYS A 176 0.33 -6.58 18.22
CA LYS A 176 0.58 -7.61 17.20
C LYS A 176 0.29 -7.06 15.82
N ILE A 177 1.18 -7.34 14.87
CA ILE A 177 1.04 -6.96 13.47
C ILE A 177 0.52 -8.18 12.73
N ALA A 178 -0.62 -8.03 12.05
CA ALA A 178 -1.16 -9.05 11.16
C ALA A 178 -0.31 -9.11 9.88
N GLU A 179 -0.15 -7.96 9.23
CA GLU A 179 0.67 -7.82 8.02
C GLU A 179 1.17 -6.37 7.88
N MET A 180 2.33 -6.20 7.24
CA MET A 180 2.84 -4.90 6.82
C MET A 180 2.69 -4.75 5.31
N TYR A 181 2.04 -3.67 4.89
CA TYR A 181 1.93 -3.32 3.48
C TYR A 181 2.84 -2.15 3.12
N LEU A 182 3.44 -2.23 1.92
CA LEU A 182 4.03 -1.09 1.25
C LEU A 182 2.97 -0.03 0.99
N ALA A 183 2.96 1.02 1.82
CA ALA A 183 1.98 2.10 1.75
C ALA A 183 1.89 2.74 0.35
N PRO A 184 3.00 3.00 -0.38
CA PRO A 184 2.92 3.49 -1.76
C PRO A 184 2.16 2.57 -2.71
N LEU A 185 2.31 1.25 -2.58
CA LEU A 185 1.63 0.27 -3.43
C LEU A 185 0.17 0.11 -3.04
N ALA A 186 -0.13 0.08 -1.74
CA ALA A 186 -1.51 0.05 -1.24
C ALA A 186 -2.29 1.31 -1.67
N LEU A 187 -1.64 2.47 -1.66
CA LEU A 187 -2.18 3.72 -2.19
C LEU A 187 -2.42 3.63 -3.70
N ALA A 188 -1.45 3.16 -4.48
CA ALA A 188 -1.59 3.03 -5.93
C ALA A 188 -2.78 2.13 -6.33
N ASP A 189 -2.93 0.99 -5.66
CA ASP A 189 -4.04 0.06 -5.89
C ASP A 189 -5.41 0.67 -5.53
N SER A 190 -5.45 1.62 -4.58
CA SER A 190 -6.71 2.22 -4.10
C SER A 190 -7.18 3.43 -4.92
N ILE A 191 -6.32 4.05 -5.74
CA ILE A 191 -6.67 5.29 -6.46
C ILE A 191 -6.46 5.25 -7.97
N LEU A 192 -5.61 4.35 -8.49
CA LEU A 192 -5.34 4.27 -9.91
C LEU A 192 -6.36 3.36 -10.60
N SER A 193 -6.92 3.85 -11.70
CA SER A 193 -7.70 3.01 -12.59
C SER A 193 -6.79 2.11 -13.43
N GLU A 194 -7.33 0.97 -13.89
CA GLU A 194 -6.63 0.08 -14.79
C GLU A 194 -6.19 0.80 -16.09
N ASN A 195 -7.02 1.73 -16.59
CA ASN A 195 -6.70 2.51 -17.77
C ASN A 195 -5.49 3.42 -17.58
N GLU A 196 -5.35 4.06 -16.42
CA GLU A 196 -4.17 4.87 -16.09
C GLU A 196 -2.91 4.01 -16.01
N ARG A 197 -2.97 2.89 -15.27
CA ARG A 197 -1.84 1.96 -15.12
C ARG A 197 -1.41 1.34 -16.46
N ARG A 198 -2.37 0.98 -17.30
CA ARG A 198 -2.12 0.38 -18.62
C ARG A 198 -1.58 1.40 -19.61
N GLY A 199 -2.21 2.57 -19.69
CA GLY A 199 -1.86 3.65 -20.61
C GLY A 199 -0.56 4.38 -20.24
N GLY A 200 -0.08 4.22 -19.01
CA GLY A 200 1.13 4.85 -18.50
C GLY A 200 0.81 6.08 -17.67
N CYS A 201 1.24 6.11 -16.41
CA CYS A 201 0.98 7.25 -15.53
C CYS A 201 2.06 7.43 -14.47
N VAL A 202 2.14 8.64 -13.92
CA VAL A 202 2.96 8.95 -12.74
C VAL A 202 2.02 9.22 -11.58
N LEU A 203 2.07 8.40 -10.54
CA LEU A 203 1.41 8.68 -9.28
C LEU A 203 2.37 9.44 -8.36
N VAL A 204 1.92 10.59 -7.85
CA VAL A 204 2.67 11.45 -6.95
C VAL A 204 1.88 11.64 -5.65
N ASP A 205 2.40 11.12 -4.55
CA ASP A 205 1.86 11.33 -3.21
C ASP A 205 2.62 12.46 -2.51
N LEU A 206 1.96 13.62 -2.40
CA LEU A 206 2.52 14.83 -1.80
C LEU A 206 2.26 14.82 -0.29
N GLY A 207 3.20 14.23 0.45
CA GLY A 207 3.16 14.12 1.91
C GLY A 207 3.73 15.32 2.67
N ALA A 208 3.88 15.15 3.98
CA ALA A 208 4.45 16.18 4.87
C ALA A 208 5.97 16.29 4.70
N ASP A 209 6.74 15.24 5.01
CA ASP A 209 8.20 15.29 4.88
C ASP A 209 8.73 14.66 3.59
N THR A 210 7.88 13.92 2.89
CA THR A 210 8.25 13.12 1.73
C THR A 210 7.25 13.25 0.62
N THR A 211 7.75 13.14 -0.60
CA THR A 211 6.94 13.00 -1.81
C THR A 211 7.27 11.66 -2.45
N THR A 212 6.28 10.81 -2.65
CA THR A 212 6.48 9.49 -3.25
C THR A 212 6.09 9.52 -4.71
N VAL A 213 6.93 8.94 -5.57
CA VAL A 213 6.73 8.86 -7.02
C VAL A 213 6.66 7.39 -7.43
N LEU A 214 5.58 7.00 -8.10
CA LEU A 214 5.44 5.70 -8.76
C LEU A 214 5.17 5.91 -10.24
N VAL A 215 5.87 5.17 -11.10
CA VAL A 215 5.64 5.17 -12.54
C VAL A 215 5.06 3.82 -12.93
N TYR A 216 3.90 3.83 -13.57
CA TYR A 216 3.28 2.64 -14.13
C TYR A 216 3.26 2.73 -15.65
N TYR A 217 3.43 1.58 -16.32
CA TYR A 217 3.21 1.45 -17.76
C TYR A 217 2.94 -0.01 -18.14
N LYS A 218 1.92 -0.24 -18.98
CA LYS A 218 1.41 -1.58 -19.29
C LYS A 218 1.06 -2.39 -18.04
N ASN A 219 0.44 -1.72 -17.07
CA ASN A 219 -0.01 -2.28 -15.79
C ASN A 219 1.11 -2.77 -14.84
N LEU A 220 2.37 -2.56 -15.20
CA LEU A 220 3.54 -2.90 -14.39
C LEU A 220 4.08 -1.65 -13.70
N LEU A 221 4.52 -1.82 -12.44
CA LEU A 221 5.34 -0.84 -11.76
C LEU A 221 6.71 -0.77 -12.43
N ARG A 222 7.09 0.42 -12.90
CA ARG A 222 8.33 0.68 -13.63
C ARG A 222 9.37 1.44 -12.83
N HIS A 223 8.93 2.21 -11.85
CA HIS A 223 9.78 2.96 -10.94
C HIS A 223 9.03 3.29 -9.65
N LEU A 224 9.74 3.27 -8.54
CA LEU A 224 9.29 3.72 -7.23
C LEU A 224 10.44 4.48 -6.56
N ALA A 225 10.19 5.72 -6.13
CA ALA A 225 11.13 6.50 -5.36
C ALA A 225 10.42 7.34 -4.31
N VAL A 226 11.07 7.53 -3.15
CA VAL A 226 10.61 8.45 -2.11
C VAL A 226 11.62 9.60 -1.98
N ILE A 227 11.16 10.81 -2.29
CA ILE A 227 11.94 12.04 -2.23
C ILE A 227 11.76 12.64 -0.82
N PRO A 228 12.85 13.02 -0.12
CA PRO A 228 12.78 13.58 1.24
C PRO A 228 12.41 15.08 1.25
N LEU A 229 11.44 15.46 0.42
CA LEU A 229 10.88 16.80 0.30
C LEU A 229 9.35 16.69 0.33
N GLY A 230 8.69 17.52 1.14
CA GLY A 230 7.22 17.59 1.18
C GLY A 230 6.72 18.91 1.76
N GLY A 231 5.45 18.97 2.15
CA GLY A 231 4.82 20.18 2.68
C GLY A 231 5.47 20.78 3.93
N SER A 232 6.18 20.00 4.75
CA SER A 232 6.96 20.46 5.91
C SER A 232 8.21 21.24 5.50
N ASN A 233 8.74 21.03 4.29
CA ASN A 233 9.83 21.85 3.77
C ASN A 233 9.37 23.29 3.51
N ILE A 234 8.16 23.45 2.94
CA ILE A 234 7.53 24.78 2.75
C ILE A 234 7.39 25.49 4.10
N THR A 235 6.88 24.78 5.11
CA THR A 235 6.74 25.31 6.47
C THR A 235 8.07 25.76 7.06
N ARG A 236 9.13 24.97 6.90
CA ARG A 236 10.47 25.30 7.42
C ARG A 236 11.10 26.48 6.70
N ASP A 237 10.90 26.61 5.40
CA ASP A 237 11.38 27.78 4.66
C ASP A 237 10.64 29.05 5.09
N LEU A 238 9.32 28.95 5.31
CA LEU A 238 8.53 30.05 5.86
C LEU A 238 8.98 30.43 7.28
N ALA A 239 9.32 29.45 8.12
CA ALA A 239 9.85 29.69 9.46
C ALA A 239 11.20 30.44 9.43
N SER A 240 11.96 30.32 8.33
CA SER A 240 13.21 31.08 8.16
C SER A 240 13.00 32.60 8.06
N LEU A 241 11.76 33.05 7.83
CA LEU A 241 11.35 34.45 7.88
C LEU A 241 11.12 34.96 9.32
N GLN A 242 11.79 34.36 10.30
CA GLN A 242 11.65 34.65 11.74
C GLN A 242 10.23 34.40 12.27
N ILE A 243 9.60 33.34 11.78
CA ILE A 243 8.26 32.92 12.19
C ILE A 243 8.38 31.57 12.90
N ASP A 244 7.66 31.40 14.02
CA ASP A 244 7.58 30.10 14.68
C ASP A 244 6.94 29.04 13.76
N GLU A 245 7.44 27.81 13.78
CA GLU A 245 7.01 26.75 12.85
C GLU A 245 5.49 26.50 12.86
N LYS A 246 4.85 26.65 14.03
CA LYS A 246 3.38 26.55 14.17
C LYS A 246 2.65 27.68 13.41
N ASP A 247 3.17 28.89 13.48
CA ASP A 247 2.62 30.04 12.77
C ASP A 247 2.90 29.94 11.28
N ALA A 248 4.09 29.48 10.89
CA ALA A 248 4.43 29.20 9.50
C ALA A 248 3.47 28.17 8.89
N GLU A 249 3.13 27.09 9.61
CA GLU A 249 2.15 26.09 9.14
C GLU A 249 0.76 26.72 8.98
N ARG A 250 0.32 27.52 9.95
CA ARG A 250 -0.96 28.22 9.90
C ARG A 250 -1.03 29.18 8.72
N MET A 251 0.05 29.91 8.44
CA MET A 251 0.15 30.79 7.28
C MET A 251 0.17 30.01 5.98
N LYS A 252 0.90 28.89 5.90
CA LYS A 252 0.91 28.00 4.73
C LYS A 252 -0.51 27.54 4.40
N LEU A 253 -1.24 27.02 5.38
CA LEU A 253 -2.60 26.54 5.19
C LEU A 253 -3.59 27.66 4.80
N LYS A 254 -3.31 28.91 5.18
CA LYS A 254 -4.21 30.05 4.95
C LYS A 254 -3.93 30.83 3.65
N TYR A 255 -2.66 31.05 3.31
CA TYR A 255 -2.26 32.00 2.27
C TYR A 255 -1.45 31.37 1.13
N ALA A 256 -0.91 30.16 1.29
CA ALA A 256 -0.02 29.58 0.28
C ALA A 256 -0.78 29.21 -1.00
N SER A 257 -0.14 29.48 -2.13
CA SER A 257 -0.51 29.01 -3.47
C SER A 257 0.75 28.46 -4.12
N ALA A 258 0.61 27.41 -4.92
CA ALA A 258 1.71 26.85 -5.70
C ALA A 258 2.14 27.75 -6.87
N PHE A 259 1.26 28.66 -7.27
CA PHE A 259 1.48 29.64 -8.33
C PHE A 259 0.59 30.87 -8.13
N THR A 260 1.16 32.04 -8.39
CA THR A 260 0.54 33.36 -8.31
C THR A 260 0.89 34.14 -9.57
N GLU A 261 -0.12 34.69 -10.24
CA GLU A 261 0.12 35.53 -11.41
C GLU A 261 0.86 36.82 -11.00
N ALA A 262 1.82 37.27 -11.82
CA ALA A 262 2.61 38.45 -11.52
C ALA A 262 1.75 39.71 -11.30
N SER A 263 0.62 39.84 -12.00
CA SER A 263 -0.35 40.93 -11.84
C SER A 263 -1.12 40.90 -10.52
N ALA A 264 -1.15 39.77 -9.83
CA ALA A 264 -1.83 39.59 -8.54
C ALA A 264 -0.90 39.82 -7.35
N ILE A 265 0.41 40.00 -7.58
CA ILE A 265 1.38 40.26 -6.52
C ILE A 265 1.43 41.76 -6.23
N ASP A 266 0.81 42.16 -5.12
CA ASP A 266 0.91 43.52 -4.59
C ASP A 266 2.00 43.59 -3.50
N PRO A 267 3.15 44.24 -3.76
CA PRO A 267 4.24 44.33 -2.80
C PRO A 267 3.91 45.17 -1.56
N THR A 268 2.78 45.90 -1.54
CA THR A 268 2.33 46.67 -0.38
C THR A 268 1.51 45.85 0.61
N VAL A 269 1.00 44.69 0.18
CA VAL A 269 0.20 43.80 1.02
C VAL A 269 1.10 43.02 1.97
N LYS A 270 0.70 43.00 3.25
CA LYS A 270 1.35 42.21 4.29
C LYS A 270 0.40 41.14 4.82
N TYR A 271 0.94 39.94 5.06
CA TYR A 271 0.22 38.87 5.73
C TYR A 271 0.49 38.92 7.23
N PRO A 272 -0.56 39.06 8.07
CA PRO A 272 -0.38 39.00 9.51
C PRO A 272 -0.01 37.58 9.92
N VAL A 273 1.11 37.47 10.65
CA VAL A 273 1.55 36.25 11.34
C VAL A 273 0.78 36.16 12.66
N ASN A 274 0.84 37.23 13.45
CA ASN A 274 0.12 37.44 14.71
C ASN A 274 -0.18 38.93 14.88
N ASP A 275 -0.62 39.37 16.07
CA ASP A 275 -1.03 40.75 16.31
C ASP A 275 0.13 41.76 16.21
N GLU A 276 1.38 41.31 16.37
CA GLU A 276 2.58 42.15 16.42
C GLU A 276 3.48 41.99 15.17
N LEU A 277 3.37 40.87 14.46
CA LEU A 277 4.24 40.50 13.34
C LEU A 277 3.45 40.29 12.05
N SER A 278 3.92 40.91 10.97
CA SER A 278 3.45 40.70 9.61
C SER A 278 4.63 40.57 8.65
N ILE A 279 4.46 39.79 7.59
CA ILE A 279 5.46 39.65 6.53
C ILE A 279 4.93 40.15 5.20
N ASP A 280 5.81 40.61 4.33
CA ASP A 280 5.43 41.06 2.99
C ASP A 280 4.92 39.87 2.17
N SER A 281 3.75 40.03 1.55
CA SER A 281 3.09 38.96 0.80
C SER A 281 3.95 38.45 -0.37
N SER A 282 4.68 39.35 -1.03
CA SER A 282 5.58 39.00 -2.14
C SER A 282 6.71 38.07 -1.71
N GLU A 283 7.28 38.27 -0.52
CA GLU A 283 8.33 37.39 0.00
C GLU A 283 7.76 36.02 0.40
N PHE A 284 6.60 36.01 1.05
CA PHE A 284 5.87 34.77 1.36
C PHE A 284 5.60 33.93 0.11
N ILE A 285 5.04 34.58 -0.94
CA ILE A 285 4.72 33.92 -2.22
C ILE A 285 5.99 33.34 -2.84
N LYS A 286 7.06 34.13 -2.92
CA LYS A 286 8.35 33.71 -3.49
C LYS A 286 8.92 32.47 -2.78
N VAL A 287 8.88 32.44 -1.44
CA VAL A 287 9.38 31.30 -0.66
C VAL A 287 8.56 30.04 -0.93
N VAL A 288 7.22 30.16 -0.94
CA VAL A 288 6.33 29.02 -1.23
C VAL A 288 6.57 28.49 -2.64
N GLU A 289 6.52 29.36 -3.65
CA GLU A 289 6.64 28.96 -5.06
C GLU A 289 8.00 28.34 -5.37
N ALA A 290 9.08 28.88 -4.81
CA ALA A 290 10.41 28.30 -4.97
C ALA A 290 10.47 26.85 -4.45
N ARG A 291 9.96 26.59 -3.23
CA ARG A 291 9.98 25.24 -2.67
C ARG A 291 9.06 24.28 -3.42
N VAL A 292 7.89 24.75 -3.84
CA VAL A 292 6.96 23.90 -4.61
C VAL A 292 7.57 23.53 -5.96
N THR A 293 8.19 24.50 -6.65
CA THR A 293 8.90 24.25 -7.92
C THR A 293 9.99 23.20 -7.74
N GLU A 294 10.85 23.34 -6.72
CA GLU A 294 11.89 22.35 -6.43
C GLU A 294 11.31 20.95 -6.16
N ILE A 295 10.21 20.84 -5.41
CA ILE A 295 9.55 19.55 -5.17
C ILE A 295 9.10 18.94 -6.51
N VAL A 296 8.44 19.72 -7.36
CA VAL A 296 7.93 19.25 -8.65
C VAL A 296 9.07 18.86 -9.61
N GLU A 297 10.15 19.63 -9.66
CA GLU A 297 11.35 19.32 -10.45
C GLU A 297 11.99 18.00 -9.99
N ASN A 298 12.12 17.81 -8.67
CA ASN A 298 12.64 16.55 -8.12
C ASN A 298 11.71 15.36 -8.40
N VAL A 299 10.39 15.58 -8.41
CA VAL A 299 9.42 14.56 -8.82
C VAL A 299 9.63 14.17 -10.28
N TRP A 300 9.75 15.16 -11.18
CA TRP A 300 9.93 14.91 -12.60
C TRP A 300 11.25 14.20 -12.89
N ALA A 301 12.32 14.55 -12.17
CA ALA A 301 13.61 13.88 -12.27
C ALA A 301 13.57 12.40 -11.89
N GLN A 302 12.53 11.93 -11.17
CA GLN A 302 12.34 10.51 -10.88
C GLN A 302 11.67 9.74 -12.02
N VAL A 303 11.10 10.40 -13.03
CA VAL A 303 10.43 9.72 -14.14
C VAL A 303 11.49 9.21 -15.12
N PRO A 304 11.63 7.89 -15.35
CA PRO A 304 12.62 7.38 -16.29
C PRO A 304 12.33 7.85 -17.71
N THR A 305 13.37 8.25 -18.44
CA THR A 305 13.26 8.75 -19.82
C THR A 305 12.54 7.78 -20.77
N ASP A 306 12.66 6.47 -20.54
CA ASP A 306 11.97 5.43 -21.32
C ASP A 306 10.44 5.57 -21.29
N TYR A 307 9.89 6.23 -20.26
CA TYR A 307 8.45 6.33 -20.02
C TYR A 307 7.91 7.77 -20.08
N SER A 308 8.77 8.79 -20.08
CA SER A 308 8.35 10.20 -20.01
C SER A 308 7.40 10.61 -21.16
N HIS A 309 7.55 9.97 -22.33
CA HIS A 309 6.73 10.23 -23.52
C HIS A 309 5.55 9.27 -23.69
N THR A 310 5.36 8.31 -22.78
CA THR A 310 4.33 7.26 -22.89
C THR A 310 3.24 7.37 -21.81
N LEU A 311 3.09 8.53 -21.18
CA LEU A 311 2.19 8.75 -20.03
C LEU A 311 0.76 9.13 -20.45
N LEU A 312 0.02 8.25 -21.13
CA LEU A 312 -1.36 8.56 -21.58
C LEU A 312 -2.35 8.76 -20.41
N GLY A 313 -2.06 8.16 -19.26
CA GLY A 313 -2.76 8.36 -18.00
C GLY A 313 -2.46 9.71 -17.34
N GLY A 314 -1.33 10.34 -17.69
CA GLY A 314 -0.90 11.63 -17.14
C GLY A 314 -0.29 11.50 -15.74
N ILE A 315 -0.36 12.60 -14.97
CA ILE A 315 0.10 12.68 -13.59
C ILE A 315 -1.10 12.62 -12.64
N ILE A 316 -1.09 11.70 -11.68
CA ILE A 316 -2.10 11.57 -10.64
C ILE A 316 -1.50 12.11 -9.33
N LEU A 317 -2.12 13.15 -8.77
CA LEU A 317 -1.71 13.78 -7.52
C LEU A 317 -2.60 13.29 -6.37
N THR A 318 -2.00 12.93 -5.25
CA THR A 318 -2.68 12.56 -4.00
C THR A 318 -1.92 13.12 -2.79
N GLY A 319 -2.41 12.86 -1.57
CA GLY A 319 -1.77 13.27 -0.32
C GLY A 319 -2.13 14.70 0.09
N GLY A 320 -1.79 15.09 1.32
CA GLY A 320 -2.21 16.38 1.88
C GLY A 320 -1.71 17.59 1.07
N GLY A 321 -0.52 17.51 0.48
CA GLY A 321 0.09 18.59 -0.31
C GLY A 321 -0.62 18.89 -1.62
N MET A 322 -1.43 17.96 -2.16
CA MET A 322 -2.23 18.20 -3.37
C MET A 322 -3.28 19.31 -3.18
N ASN A 323 -3.61 19.64 -1.93
CA ASN A 323 -4.60 20.65 -1.59
C ASN A 323 -4.06 22.08 -1.74
N LEU A 324 -2.75 22.24 -1.97
CA LEU A 324 -2.17 23.55 -2.24
C LEU A 324 -2.82 24.14 -3.52
N PRO A 325 -3.41 25.34 -3.45
CA PRO A 325 -4.01 25.98 -4.62
C PRO A 325 -3.05 26.04 -5.80
N LYS A 326 -3.57 25.82 -7.01
CA LYS A 326 -2.81 25.87 -8.28
C LYS A 326 -1.66 24.85 -8.40
N ILE A 327 -1.56 23.83 -7.55
CA ILE A 327 -0.49 22.82 -7.65
C ILE A 327 -0.42 22.16 -9.04
N GLU A 328 -1.57 21.88 -9.66
CA GLU A 328 -1.61 21.31 -11.01
C GLU A 328 -0.98 22.23 -12.05
N HIS A 329 -1.10 23.56 -11.89
CA HIS A 329 -0.47 24.52 -12.79
C HIS A 329 1.05 24.36 -12.75
N THR A 330 1.65 24.34 -11.56
CA THR A 330 3.09 24.14 -11.40
C THR A 330 3.55 22.81 -12.02
N PHE A 331 2.79 21.72 -11.84
CA PHE A 331 3.10 20.47 -12.52
C PHE A 331 3.02 20.58 -14.05
N ARG A 332 2.01 21.25 -14.62
CA ARG A 332 1.92 21.43 -16.08
C ARG A 332 3.12 22.20 -16.62
N GLU A 333 3.44 23.33 -15.99
CA GLU A 333 4.56 24.20 -16.41
C GLU A 333 5.92 23.50 -16.29
N THR A 334 6.17 22.80 -15.18
CA THR A 334 7.47 22.15 -14.95
C THR A 334 7.65 20.88 -15.78
N THR A 335 6.60 20.08 -15.97
CA THR A 335 6.71 18.74 -16.61
C THR A 335 6.32 18.72 -18.08
N GLY A 336 5.53 19.69 -18.54
CA GLY A 336 4.90 19.69 -19.86
C GLY A 336 3.77 18.66 -20.03
N VAL A 337 3.36 17.96 -18.96
CA VAL A 337 2.27 16.98 -19.01
C VAL A 337 0.93 17.68 -18.73
N GLU A 338 0.12 17.84 -19.78
CA GLU A 338 -1.19 18.51 -19.70
C GLU A 338 -2.21 17.79 -18.81
N LYS A 339 -2.23 16.46 -18.90
CA LYS A 339 -3.20 15.62 -18.20
C LYS A 339 -2.76 15.42 -16.75
N ILE A 340 -3.44 16.12 -15.86
CA ILE A 340 -3.26 15.99 -14.41
C ILE A 340 -4.60 15.67 -13.77
N ARG A 341 -4.62 14.68 -12.89
CA ARG A 341 -5.79 14.33 -12.07
C ARG A 341 -5.44 14.42 -10.60
N LYS A 342 -6.29 15.09 -9.83
CA LYS A 342 -6.29 15.00 -8.37
C LYS A 342 -7.12 13.80 -7.90
N ALA A 343 -6.49 12.88 -7.20
CA ALA A 343 -7.13 11.73 -6.57
C ALA A 343 -7.59 12.11 -5.15
N ASP A 344 -8.72 12.80 -5.06
CA ASP A 344 -9.25 13.29 -3.78
C ASP A 344 -9.74 12.16 -2.84
N PHE A 345 -10.04 10.98 -3.39
CA PHE A 345 -10.54 9.82 -2.68
C PHE A 345 -10.19 8.48 -3.35
N VAL A 346 -10.31 7.39 -2.60
CA VAL A 346 -10.14 6.00 -3.09
C VAL A 346 -11.29 5.55 -4.00
N THR A 347 -11.05 4.52 -4.82
CA THR A 347 -12.04 3.93 -5.72
C THR A 347 -13.02 2.99 -5.02
N TYR A 348 -12.70 2.54 -3.81
CA TYR A 348 -13.58 1.72 -2.98
C TYR A 348 -14.79 2.50 -2.47
N THR A 349 -15.91 1.80 -2.30
CA THR A 349 -17.10 2.34 -1.62
C THR A 349 -16.84 2.42 -0.12
N ILE A 350 -16.58 3.62 0.40
CA ILE A 350 -16.34 3.87 1.83
C ILE A 350 -17.53 4.62 2.44
N ASN A 351 -18.16 4.03 3.45
CA ASN A 351 -19.20 4.67 4.24
C ASN A 351 -18.59 5.16 5.57
N SER A 352 -18.74 6.44 5.87
CA SER A 352 -18.30 7.00 7.16
C SER A 352 -19.05 8.29 7.48
N SER A 353 -19.26 8.56 8.76
CA SER A 353 -19.77 9.84 9.26
C SER A 353 -18.65 10.80 9.69
N THR A 354 -17.38 10.38 9.66
CA THR A 354 -16.27 11.18 10.18
C THR A 354 -15.81 12.22 9.16
N ALA A 355 -15.71 13.49 9.59
CA ALA A 355 -15.27 14.62 8.75
C ALA A 355 -13.92 14.40 8.06
N ASP A 356 -13.01 13.67 8.71
CA ASP A 356 -11.71 13.29 8.15
C ASP A 356 -11.83 12.51 6.84
N ILE A 357 -12.87 11.69 6.68
CA ILE A 357 -13.09 10.85 5.50
C ILE A 357 -14.01 11.57 4.51
N THR A 358 -15.09 12.19 5.00
CA THR A 358 -16.07 12.85 4.14
C THR A 358 -15.54 14.13 3.47
N SER A 359 -14.48 14.75 4.01
CA SER A 359 -13.84 15.92 3.40
C SER A 359 -13.04 15.63 2.13
N ARG A 360 -12.69 14.36 1.85
CA ARG A 360 -12.05 13.90 0.60
C ARG A 360 -10.87 14.78 0.15
N ARG A 361 -9.85 14.89 0.99
CA ARG A 361 -8.67 15.76 0.75
C ARG A 361 -7.42 14.98 0.33
N GLY A 362 -7.55 13.71 -0.06
CA GLY A 362 -6.44 12.81 -0.39
C GLY A 362 -5.53 12.39 0.78
N ASP A 363 -5.54 13.10 1.91
CA ASP A 363 -4.66 12.87 3.08
C ASP A 363 -5.03 11.64 3.94
N MET A 364 -6.03 10.88 3.49
CA MET A 364 -6.51 9.63 4.09
C MET A 364 -6.48 8.46 3.09
N ASN A 365 -6.09 8.68 1.83
CA ASN A 365 -6.17 7.64 0.78
C ASN A 365 -5.26 6.44 1.08
N THR A 366 -4.08 6.69 1.65
CA THR A 366 -3.11 5.65 2.00
C THR A 366 -3.67 4.73 3.09
N ILE A 367 -4.09 5.27 4.23
CA ILE A 367 -4.72 4.49 5.31
C ILE A 367 -6.00 3.78 4.87
N LEU A 368 -6.82 4.38 3.99
CA LEU A 368 -7.99 3.72 3.42
C LEU A 368 -7.62 2.56 2.50
N GLY A 369 -6.55 2.70 1.70
CA GLY A 369 -6.01 1.61 0.89
C GLY A 369 -5.49 0.45 1.74
N ILE A 370 -4.79 0.74 2.83
CA ILE A 370 -4.31 -0.28 3.79
C ILE A 370 -5.49 -1.00 4.45
N LEU A 371 -6.51 -0.25 4.89
CA LEU A 371 -7.74 -0.82 5.46
C LEU A 371 -8.45 -1.75 4.46
N ALA A 372 -8.53 -1.37 3.18
CA ALA A 372 -9.18 -2.16 2.15
C ALA A 372 -8.45 -3.47 1.82
N LYS A 373 -7.11 -3.48 1.96
CA LYS A 373 -6.28 -4.68 1.80
C LYS A 373 -6.43 -5.68 2.96
N GLY A 374 -6.75 -5.20 4.16
CA GLY A 374 -6.94 -6.08 5.30
C GLY A 374 -7.99 -7.17 5.04
N ASP A 375 -7.62 -8.40 5.37
CA ASP A 375 -8.39 -9.63 5.10
C ASP A 375 -8.59 -10.51 6.35
N MET A 376 -7.99 -10.12 7.48
CA MET A 376 -8.11 -10.81 8.77
C MET A 376 -8.93 -9.99 9.77
N ASN A 377 -9.71 -10.68 10.59
CA ASN A 377 -10.41 -10.04 11.72
C ASN A 377 -9.39 -9.54 12.76
N CYS A 378 -9.55 -8.28 13.18
CA CYS A 378 -8.73 -7.64 14.21
C CYS A 378 -9.43 -7.58 15.58
N ALA A 379 -10.71 -7.97 15.65
CA ALA A 379 -11.50 -7.89 16.87
C ALA A 379 -11.05 -8.91 17.93
N GLY A 380 -10.79 -8.43 19.15
CA GLY A 380 -10.55 -9.24 20.33
C GLY A 380 -11.80 -9.43 21.20
N SER A 381 -11.57 -9.72 22.48
CA SER A 381 -12.63 -9.79 23.50
C SER A 381 -13.31 -8.43 23.70
N THR A 382 -14.45 -8.41 24.39
CA THR A 382 -15.12 -7.16 24.79
C THR A 382 -14.20 -6.31 25.65
N PHE A 383 -14.07 -5.01 25.32
CA PHE A 383 -13.23 -4.09 26.07
C PHE A 383 -13.92 -3.67 27.36
N ASN A 384 -13.33 -3.99 28.52
CA ASN A 384 -13.78 -3.50 29.81
C ASN A 384 -12.82 -2.41 30.32
N PRO A 385 -13.20 -1.12 30.26
CA PRO A 385 -12.33 -0.02 30.69
C PRO A 385 -11.98 -0.05 32.18
N ASN A 386 -12.71 -0.82 33.01
CA ASN A 386 -12.53 -0.91 34.45
C ASN A 386 -11.73 -2.16 34.89
N ALA A 387 -11.36 -3.06 33.98
CA ALA A 387 -10.66 -4.31 34.34
C ALA A 387 -9.27 -4.07 34.95
N ASN A 388 -8.66 -2.90 34.72
CA ASN A 388 -7.36 -2.51 35.30
C ASN A 388 -7.46 -1.68 36.59
N ASN A 389 -8.66 -1.47 37.14
CA ASN A 389 -8.81 -0.85 38.45
C ASN A 389 -8.61 -1.90 39.55
N LEU A 390 -7.35 -2.14 39.94
CA LEU A 390 -6.99 -3.00 41.09
C LEU A 390 -7.59 -2.54 42.45
N PHE A 391 -8.33 -1.43 42.49
CA PHE A 391 -8.97 -0.88 43.69
C PHE A 391 -10.50 -0.85 43.64
N ALA A 392 -11.13 -1.41 42.62
CA ALA A 392 -12.58 -1.49 42.53
C ALA A 392 -13.06 -2.93 42.77
N ASN A 393 -12.87 -3.43 43.99
CA ASN A 393 -13.66 -4.53 44.56
C ASN A 393 -13.28 -4.74 46.04
N THR A 394 -13.75 -3.84 46.91
CA THR A 394 -14.07 -4.18 48.30
C THR A 394 -15.58 -4.13 48.39
N ASP A 395 -16.21 -5.30 48.33
CA ASP A 395 -17.49 -5.67 48.94
C ASP A 395 -18.19 -6.75 48.13
N GLU A 396 -17.61 -7.96 48.08
CA GLU A 396 -18.42 -9.18 48.02
C GLU A 396 -17.83 -10.23 48.95
N VAL A 397 -18.48 -10.36 50.11
CA VAL A 397 -18.28 -11.45 51.05
C VAL A 397 -18.88 -12.71 50.42
N VAL A 398 -18.03 -13.63 49.95
CA VAL A 398 -18.44 -15.00 49.65
C VAL A 398 -17.95 -15.91 50.78
N THR A 399 -18.93 -16.36 51.56
CA THR A 399 -18.82 -17.35 52.62
C THR A 399 -18.18 -18.65 52.13
N GLY A 400 -17.17 -19.11 52.86
CA GLY A 400 -16.36 -20.26 52.50
C GLY A 400 -17.03 -21.63 52.67
N THR A 401 -16.48 -22.61 51.98
CA THR A 401 -16.54 -24.03 52.32
C THR A 401 -15.12 -24.61 52.21
N PRO A 402 -14.65 -25.45 53.15
CA PRO A 402 -13.24 -25.80 53.23
C PRO A 402 -12.91 -27.02 52.37
N ILE A 403 -11.77 -26.98 51.66
CA ILE A 403 -11.12 -28.18 51.11
C ILE A 403 -9.68 -28.24 51.64
N THR A 404 -9.39 -29.38 52.26
CA THR A 404 -8.13 -29.81 52.87
C THR A 404 -6.95 -29.89 51.90
N PRO A 405 -5.69 -29.77 52.39
CA PRO A 405 -4.50 -29.68 51.55
C PRO A 405 -4.03 -31.07 51.08
N ASN A 406 -3.62 -31.19 49.80
CA ASN A 406 -2.87 -32.34 49.32
C ASN A 406 -1.54 -31.88 48.68
N PRO A 407 -0.38 -32.44 49.08
CA PRO A 407 0.93 -31.99 48.65
C PRO A 407 1.42 -32.79 47.45
N HIS A 408 1.27 -32.26 46.24
CA HIS A 408 2.09 -32.66 45.10
C HIS A 408 2.45 -31.42 44.28
N THR A 409 3.57 -30.83 44.64
CA THR A 409 4.33 -29.91 43.80
C THR A 409 4.91 -30.67 42.62
N SER A 410 4.53 -30.27 41.40
CA SER A 410 5.37 -30.44 40.21
C SER A 410 5.40 -29.10 39.49
N ALA A 411 6.61 -28.70 39.09
CA ALA A 411 6.94 -27.38 38.58
C ALA A 411 6.10 -26.99 37.33
N PRO A 412 5.75 -25.70 37.15
CA PRO A 412 5.07 -25.27 35.93
C PRO A 412 6.01 -25.39 34.73
N LYS A 413 5.54 -26.06 33.67
CA LYS A 413 6.13 -25.97 32.33
C LYS A 413 5.98 -24.54 31.78
N PRO A 414 6.96 -23.99 31.06
CA PRO A 414 6.82 -22.65 30.48
C PRO A 414 5.73 -22.65 29.39
N LEU A 415 4.83 -21.66 29.45
CA LEU A 415 3.96 -21.28 28.34
C LEU A 415 4.84 -20.81 27.18
N GLN A 416 4.87 -21.58 26.09
CA GLN A 416 5.35 -21.09 24.79
C GLN A 416 4.20 -20.36 24.09
N GLY A 417 4.35 -19.05 24.04
CA GLY A 417 3.50 -18.12 23.29
C GLY A 417 4.28 -16.85 22.99
N GLN A 418 5.48 -17.02 22.43
CA GLN A 418 6.31 -15.92 21.92
C GLN A 418 6.12 -15.85 20.40
N GLY A 419 5.51 -14.77 19.92
CA GLY A 419 5.64 -14.34 18.54
C GLY A 419 7.06 -13.82 18.34
N LEU A 420 8.00 -14.73 18.08
CA LEU A 420 9.33 -14.43 17.60
C LEU A 420 9.30 -14.34 16.08
N VAL A 421 10.19 -13.48 15.56
CA VAL A 421 10.61 -13.35 14.16
C VAL A 421 10.52 -14.71 13.43
N PRO A 422 9.87 -14.80 12.26
CA PRO A 422 9.92 -16.02 11.46
C PRO A 422 11.38 -16.36 11.17
N THR A 423 11.83 -17.53 11.65
CA THR A 423 13.14 -18.07 11.28
C THR A 423 13.23 -18.25 9.76
N PRO A 424 14.41 -18.40 9.16
CA PRO A 424 14.53 -18.75 7.74
C PRO A 424 13.72 -20.00 7.35
N GLU A 425 13.50 -20.91 8.30
CA GLU A 425 12.63 -22.08 8.12
C GLU A 425 11.13 -21.72 8.15
N ASP A 426 10.72 -20.78 9.00
CA ASP A 426 9.33 -20.30 9.05
C ASP A 426 8.98 -19.47 7.80
N LYS A 427 9.92 -18.67 7.28
CA LYS A 427 9.76 -17.98 5.99
C LYS A 427 9.60 -18.97 4.84
N LYS A 428 10.41 -20.04 4.81
CA LYS A 428 10.27 -21.12 3.81
C LYS A 428 8.92 -21.84 3.94
N LYS A 429 8.47 -22.13 5.16
CA LYS A 429 7.15 -22.75 5.39
C LYS A 429 6.01 -21.85 4.94
N GLN A 430 6.07 -20.55 5.24
CA GLN A 430 5.07 -19.57 4.78
C GLN A 430 5.07 -19.43 3.26
N GLU A 431 6.24 -19.43 2.61
CA GLU A 431 6.34 -19.39 1.15
C GLU A 431 5.84 -20.68 0.50
N GLU A 432 6.11 -21.85 1.10
CA GLU A 432 5.59 -23.14 0.64
C GLU A 432 4.08 -23.25 0.82
N GLU A 433 3.54 -22.75 1.93
CA GLU A 433 2.10 -22.72 2.21
C GLU A 433 1.37 -21.74 1.28
N ARG A 434 2.00 -20.60 0.95
CA ARG A 434 1.49 -19.65 -0.06
C ARG A 434 1.48 -20.27 -1.45
N ARG A 435 2.55 -20.96 -1.85
CA ARG A 435 2.60 -21.70 -3.12
C ARG A 435 1.53 -22.78 -3.19
N ARG A 436 1.28 -23.51 -2.09
CA ARG A 436 0.19 -24.52 -2.04
C ARG A 436 -1.18 -23.87 -2.22
N ARG A 437 -1.45 -22.74 -1.57
CA ARG A 437 -2.72 -22.00 -1.77
C ARG A 437 -2.88 -21.49 -3.19
N GLU A 438 -1.83 -20.90 -3.78
CA GLU A 438 -1.86 -20.43 -5.17
C GLU A 438 -2.09 -21.59 -6.16
N GLU A 439 -1.50 -22.77 -5.90
CA GLU A 439 -1.69 -23.97 -6.72
C GLU A 439 -3.09 -24.58 -6.55
N GLU A 440 -3.64 -24.57 -5.34
CA GLU A 440 -4.98 -25.05 -5.03
C GLU A 440 -6.07 -24.14 -5.63
N GLU A 441 -5.90 -22.81 -5.55
CA GLU A 441 -6.77 -21.84 -6.24
C GLU A 441 -6.73 -22.01 -7.77
N ARG A 442 -5.55 -22.29 -8.32
CA ARG A 442 -5.40 -22.54 -9.75
C ARG A 442 -6.11 -23.82 -10.18
N ARG A 443 -5.99 -24.90 -9.42
CA ARG A 443 -6.72 -26.16 -9.67
C ARG A 443 -8.23 -25.96 -9.60
N GLN A 444 -8.72 -25.20 -8.61
CA GLN A 444 -10.15 -24.89 -8.49
C GLN A 444 -10.67 -24.10 -9.69
N ARG A 445 -9.90 -23.13 -10.21
CA ARG A 445 -10.26 -22.39 -11.43
C ARG A 445 -10.28 -23.29 -12.67
N GLU A 446 -9.28 -24.17 -12.81
CA GLU A 446 -9.22 -25.11 -13.93
C GLU A 446 -10.40 -26.12 -13.89
N GLU A 447 -10.77 -26.62 -12.71
CA GLU A 447 -11.94 -27.48 -12.51
C GLU A 447 -13.27 -26.75 -12.80
N GLU A 448 -13.40 -25.49 -12.38
CA GLU A 448 -14.58 -24.66 -12.65
C GLU A 448 -14.72 -24.36 -14.16
N GLU A 449 -13.62 -24.04 -14.85
CA GLU A 449 -13.61 -23.86 -16.30
C GLU A 449 -13.97 -25.15 -17.05
N GLU A 450 -13.49 -26.31 -16.59
CA GLU A 450 -13.83 -27.60 -17.19
C GLU A 450 -15.31 -27.95 -16.98
N ARG A 451 -15.86 -27.63 -15.80
CA ARG A 451 -17.30 -27.80 -15.51
C ARG A 451 -18.16 -26.93 -16.42
N LEU A 452 -17.79 -25.66 -16.58
CA LEU A 452 -18.48 -24.73 -17.49
C LEU A 452 -18.37 -25.15 -18.95
N ARG A 453 -17.26 -25.77 -19.37
CA ARG A 453 -17.13 -26.35 -20.71
C ARG A 453 -18.06 -27.54 -20.92
N LYS A 454 -18.15 -28.46 -19.94
CA LYS A 454 -19.06 -29.61 -20.00
C LYS A 454 -20.52 -29.18 -20.02
N GLU A 455 -20.92 -28.20 -19.20
CA GLU A 455 -22.27 -27.62 -19.19
C GLU A 455 -22.61 -27.00 -20.55
N LYS A 456 -21.72 -26.20 -21.14
CA LYS A 456 -21.92 -25.62 -22.49
C LYS A 456 -22.01 -26.67 -23.59
N GLU A 457 -21.30 -27.80 -23.45
CA GLU A 457 -21.33 -28.90 -24.41
C GLU A 457 -22.64 -29.70 -24.29
N GLU A 458 -23.13 -29.92 -23.07
CA GLU A 458 -24.44 -30.53 -22.81
C GLU A 458 -25.60 -29.63 -23.28
N GLU A 459 -25.52 -28.32 -23.05
CA GLU A 459 -26.47 -27.34 -23.58
C GLU A 459 -26.48 -27.34 -25.12
N ARG A 460 -25.30 -27.44 -25.76
CA ARG A 460 -25.21 -27.60 -27.23
C ARG A 460 -25.86 -28.90 -27.72
N LYS A 461 -25.67 -30.01 -27.00
CA LYS A 461 -26.30 -31.31 -27.33
C LYS A 461 -27.81 -31.30 -27.08
N ASN A 462 -28.29 -30.54 -26.10
CA ASN A 462 -29.70 -30.45 -25.75
C ASN A 462 -30.49 -29.36 -26.49
N SER A 463 -29.81 -28.39 -27.11
CA SER A 463 -30.40 -27.35 -27.95
C SER A 463 -31.08 -27.91 -29.20
N PHE A 464 -32.15 -27.23 -29.64
CA PHE A 464 -33.00 -27.59 -30.79
C PHE A 464 -32.20 -27.87 -32.08
N TRP A 465 -31.13 -27.11 -32.31
CA TRP A 465 -30.22 -27.30 -33.46
C TRP A 465 -29.28 -28.51 -33.30
N GLY A 466 -28.88 -28.85 -32.07
CA GLY A 466 -28.06 -30.02 -31.75
C GLY A 466 -28.78 -31.33 -32.04
N LYS A 467 -30.04 -31.43 -31.59
CA LYS A 467 -30.93 -32.59 -31.84
C LYS A 467 -31.38 -32.70 -33.30
N PHE A 468 -31.41 -31.59 -34.04
CA PHE A 468 -31.69 -31.61 -35.48
C PHE A 468 -30.50 -32.18 -36.27
N SER A 469 -29.26 -31.88 -35.87
CA SER A 469 -28.06 -32.35 -36.57
C SER A 469 -27.79 -33.86 -36.42
N SER A 470 -28.15 -34.46 -35.27
CA SER A 470 -28.01 -35.91 -35.07
C SER A 470 -29.05 -36.71 -35.86
N LYS A 471 -30.29 -36.21 -35.97
CA LYS A 471 -31.34 -36.85 -36.79
C LYS A 471 -31.04 -36.84 -38.29
N VAL A 472 -30.36 -35.82 -38.81
CA VAL A 472 -29.97 -35.77 -40.24
C VAL A 472 -28.83 -36.76 -40.54
N LYS A 473 -27.91 -37.00 -39.58
CA LYS A 473 -26.86 -38.01 -39.73
C LYS A 473 -27.41 -39.45 -39.71
N ASP A 474 -28.39 -39.75 -38.86
CA ASP A 474 -29.01 -41.09 -38.82
C ASP A 474 -29.85 -41.40 -40.08
N ILE A 475 -30.40 -40.39 -40.77
CA ILE A 475 -31.11 -40.56 -42.04
C ILE A 475 -30.13 -40.77 -43.20
N SER A 476 -28.96 -40.10 -43.18
CA SER A 476 -27.90 -40.33 -44.17
C SER A 476 -27.25 -41.71 -44.06
N GLY A 477 -27.17 -42.28 -42.86
CA GLY A 477 -26.58 -43.61 -42.64
C GLY A 477 -27.44 -44.77 -43.18
N LYS A 478 -28.77 -44.62 -43.18
CA LYS A 478 -29.70 -45.65 -43.67
C LYS A 478 -29.95 -45.64 -45.19
N ILE A 479 -29.43 -44.64 -45.91
CA ILE A 479 -29.56 -44.56 -47.38
C ILE A 479 -28.34 -45.18 -48.09
N PHE A 480 -27.22 -45.41 -47.40
CA PHE A 480 -25.99 -45.97 -47.98
C PHE A 480 -25.78 -47.47 -47.73
N GLU A 481 -26.75 -48.19 -47.16
CA GLU A 481 -26.70 -49.66 -46.99
C GLU A 481 -27.73 -50.42 -47.86
N ALA A 482 -28.28 -49.79 -48.91
CA ALA A 482 -29.24 -50.43 -49.84
C ALA A 482 -28.80 -50.42 -51.32
N GLU A 483 -27.52 -50.24 -51.60
CA GLU A 483 -26.91 -50.45 -52.92
C GLU A 483 -25.69 -51.39 -52.80
N GLU A 484 -25.93 -52.62 -52.36
CA GLU A 484 -25.09 -53.79 -52.65
C GLU A 484 -25.97 -55.05 -52.56
N GLU A 485 -26.83 -55.24 -53.57
CA GLU A 485 -27.28 -56.54 -54.10
C GLU A 485 -27.88 -56.38 -55.52
#